data_AF-A0A0G4EC76-F1
#
_entry.id   AF-A0A0G4EC76-F1
#
_cell.length_a   1.000
_cell.length_b   1.000
_cell.length_c   1.000
_cell.angle_alpha   90.00
_cell.angle_beta   90.00
_cell.angle_gamma   90.00
#
_symmetry.space_group_name_H-M   'P 1'
#
loop_
_entity.id
_entity.type
_entity.pdbx_description
1 polymer ?
#
loop_
_entity_poly.entity_id
_entity_poly.type
_entity_poly.pdbx_seq_one_letter_code
_entity_poly.pdbx_strand_id
1 'polypeptide(L)'
;MEFTVGLCFLFDYILRFYLAPNRLTYLFSFFAIVDVLTIAPVFIQVFLVGFYNTSGDTTHTHGDFSYLRLIRLMRLLRILRALRIVRSAPESGLWREIFLLVFTAFTLIFTTAGFYQVMEEGLRGVADAVDFHQAFYFTLISTVGRPRIESTTWRGTLVIIGVVALSIIIIPQKLGELWEVLKHENIYTRRRYKEQNFAPSHCIVAGAIDFSTLNVFLYEFYHEDRLSNPRDIVVFSEHEPDRRINELLDHPAYNQMVSFIQGSVHSEYDLDRTCAHSAKAIFLFVDKNASDHSFEDTRMISFVLALKNYFMTSEKCLSVPRLCVQVLRRETQQQISRVLDEETNDTVVSVDTITSTLMALNTVNRGVPAVVMNLVSHVDRGHLLSEDEDQWFTSYYQGATQEMYTVRFTQPSLQHTKSHPLRASLLQSRLLPLANGADGVFLSGIVDSLIGCSMTRAAHFLLFQYGVVLFALQKSEQERLVLFPGRRDDVIEASDIGCVITENKQRLNQISSLMQKVICRR
;
A
#
# COMPACT_ATOMS: atom_id res chain seq x y z
N MET A 1 -14.20 36.56 -29.64
CA MET A 1 -14.10 35.47 -28.63
C MET A 1 -15.15 34.38 -28.83
N GLU A 2 -16.45 34.65 -28.75
CA GLU A 2 -17.46 33.57 -28.93
C GLU A 2 -17.45 32.96 -30.34
N PHE A 3 -17.28 33.78 -31.37
CA PHE A 3 -17.20 33.31 -32.77
C PHE A 3 -15.95 32.48 -33.04
N THR A 4 -14.79 32.91 -32.52
CA THR A 4 -13.52 32.17 -32.66
C THR A 4 -13.59 30.81 -31.96
N VAL A 5 -14.18 30.75 -30.76
CA VAL A 5 -14.45 29.50 -30.05
C VAL A 5 -15.45 28.62 -30.82
N GLY A 6 -16.50 29.23 -31.41
CA GLY A 6 -17.47 28.54 -32.26
C GLY A 6 -16.83 27.91 -33.50
N LEU A 7 -15.88 28.59 -34.15
CA LEU A 7 -15.09 28.07 -35.27
C LEU A 7 -14.21 26.88 -34.86
N CYS A 8 -13.51 26.97 -33.73
CA CYS A 8 -12.72 25.86 -33.21
C CYS A 8 -13.59 24.62 -32.95
N PHE A 9 -14.80 24.81 -32.39
CA PHE A 9 -15.72 23.69 -32.16
C PHE A 9 -16.35 23.13 -33.44
N LEU A 10 -16.61 23.98 -34.44
CA LEU A 10 -17.04 23.52 -35.75
C LEU A 10 -15.95 22.66 -36.41
N PHE A 11 -14.69 23.08 -36.30
CA PHE A 11 -13.55 22.31 -36.80
C PHE A 11 -13.42 20.95 -36.08
N ASP A 12 -13.50 20.92 -34.75
CA ASP A 12 -13.49 19.67 -33.97
C ASP A 12 -14.65 18.74 -34.35
N TYR A 13 -15.86 19.27 -34.57
CA TYR A 13 -17.02 18.50 -35.02
C TYR A 13 -16.80 17.88 -36.41
N ILE A 14 -16.29 18.67 -37.38
CA ILE A 14 -16.00 18.19 -38.74
C ILE A 14 -14.91 17.10 -38.73
N LEU A 15 -13.85 17.31 -37.94
CA LEU A 15 -12.75 16.36 -37.83
C LEU A 15 -13.24 15.03 -37.23
N ARG A 16 -14.09 15.08 -36.20
CA ARG A 16 -14.69 13.87 -35.62
C ARG A 16 -15.68 13.17 -36.55
N PHE A 17 -16.46 13.94 -37.32
CA PHE A 17 -17.32 13.38 -38.36
C PHE A 17 -16.51 12.65 -39.44
N TYR A 18 -15.33 13.19 -39.80
CA TYR A 18 -14.43 12.57 -40.77
C TYR A 18 -13.77 11.28 -40.24
N LEU A 19 -13.35 11.28 -38.97
CA LEU A 19 -12.75 10.13 -38.31
C LEU A 19 -13.75 9.03 -37.89
N ALA A 20 -15.06 9.31 -37.92
CA ALA A 20 -16.06 8.36 -37.48
C ALA A 20 -16.15 7.15 -38.44
N PRO A 21 -16.08 5.91 -37.93
CA PRO A 21 -16.15 4.71 -38.78
C PRO A 21 -17.50 4.59 -39.51
N ASN A 22 -18.59 5.00 -38.86
CA ASN A 22 -19.93 5.05 -39.42
C ASN A 22 -20.52 6.46 -39.31
N ARG A 23 -20.53 7.20 -40.43
CA ARG A 23 -20.92 8.62 -40.48
C ARG A 23 -22.38 8.88 -40.09
N LEU A 24 -23.31 8.02 -40.52
CA LEU A 24 -24.74 8.18 -40.20
C LEU A 24 -25.03 7.92 -38.72
N THR A 25 -24.41 6.89 -38.14
CA THR A 25 -24.54 6.59 -36.70
C THR A 25 -23.96 7.71 -35.86
N TYR A 26 -22.87 8.34 -36.30
CA TYR A 26 -22.30 9.50 -35.62
C TYR A 26 -23.27 10.69 -35.63
N LEU A 27 -23.90 11.02 -36.77
CA LEU A 27 -24.84 12.14 -36.86
C LEU A 27 -26.04 12.02 -35.91
N PHE A 28 -26.55 10.79 -35.72
CA PHE A 28 -27.66 10.53 -34.79
C PHE A 28 -27.21 10.23 -33.34
N SER A 29 -25.92 10.37 -33.03
CA SER A 29 -25.42 10.22 -31.66
C SER A 29 -25.85 11.40 -30.80
N PHE A 30 -26.28 11.13 -29.55
CA PHE A 30 -26.68 12.15 -28.58
C PHE A 30 -25.64 13.29 -28.45
N PHE A 31 -24.35 12.94 -28.36
CA PHE A 31 -23.29 13.94 -28.23
C PHE A 31 -23.05 14.75 -29.50
N ALA A 32 -23.25 14.15 -30.68
CA ALA A 32 -23.13 14.87 -31.95
C ALA A 32 -24.30 15.86 -32.14
N ILE A 33 -25.50 15.48 -31.74
CA ILE A 33 -26.68 16.37 -31.75
C ILE A 33 -26.45 17.55 -30.79
N VAL A 34 -25.96 17.30 -29.58
CA VAL A 34 -25.61 18.35 -28.61
C VAL A 34 -24.52 19.28 -29.17
N ASP A 35 -23.55 18.73 -29.91
CA ASP A 35 -22.51 19.54 -30.55
C ASP A 35 -23.09 20.47 -31.63
N VAL A 36 -23.95 19.96 -32.50
CA VAL A 36 -24.61 20.78 -33.53
C VAL A 36 -25.48 21.86 -32.89
N LEU A 37 -26.25 21.49 -31.87
CA LEU A 37 -27.19 22.38 -31.18
C LEU A 37 -26.48 23.52 -30.42
N THR A 38 -25.23 23.30 -30.00
CA THR A 38 -24.42 24.32 -29.31
C THR A 38 -23.59 25.19 -30.26
N ILE A 39 -23.27 24.69 -31.46
CA ILE A 39 -22.54 25.41 -32.51
C ILE A 39 -23.49 26.32 -33.32
N ALA A 40 -24.62 25.78 -33.77
CA ALA A 40 -25.56 26.47 -34.66
C ALA A 40 -25.98 27.88 -34.20
N PRO A 41 -26.29 28.15 -32.92
CA PRO A 41 -26.75 29.46 -32.47
C PRO A 41 -25.74 30.59 -32.68
N VAL A 42 -24.43 30.28 -32.61
CA VAL A 42 -23.35 31.26 -32.80
C VAL A 42 -23.32 31.73 -34.24
N PHE A 43 -23.41 30.80 -35.18
CA PHE A 43 -23.40 31.09 -36.61
C PHE A 43 -24.69 31.74 -37.08
N ILE A 44 -25.85 31.26 -36.59
CA ILE A 44 -27.16 31.85 -36.89
C ILE A 44 -27.24 33.30 -36.43
N GLN A 45 -26.74 33.62 -35.23
CA GLN A 45 -26.76 34.99 -34.73
C GLN A 45 -25.86 35.93 -35.53
N VAL A 46 -24.63 35.50 -35.86
CA VAL A 46 -23.71 36.30 -36.68
C VAL A 46 -24.30 36.55 -38.07
N PHE A 47 -24.94 35.53 -38.65
CA PHE A 47 -25.61 35.64 -39.95
C PHE A 47 -26.81 36.61 -39.90
N LEU A 48 -27.69 36.47 -38.90
CA LEU A 48 -28.85 37.35 -38.72
C LEU A 48 -28.43 38.81 -38.51
N VAL A 49 -27.48 39.07 -37.61
CA VAL A 49 -26.98 40.42 -37.33
C VAL A 49 -26.29 41.02 -38.56
N GLY A 50 -25.51 40.23 -39.32
CA GLY A 50 -24.88 40.67 -40.56
C GLY A 50 -25.88 41.00 -41.68
N PHE A 51 -26.97 40.23 -41.79
CA PHE A 51 -28.03 40.46 -42.79
C PHE A 51 -28.86 41.72 -42.47
N TYR A 52 -29.20 41.91 -41.19
CA TYR A 52 -29.90 43.12 -40.75
C TYR A 52 -29.05 44.39 -40.91
N ASN A 53 -27.73 44.33 -40.69
CA ASN A 53 -26.86 45.49 -40.88
C ASN A 53 -26.67 45.90 -42.36
N THR A 54 -26.95 44.99 -43.31
CA THR A 54 -26.85 45.26 -44.76
C THR A 54 -28.17 45.78 -45.35
N SER A 55 -29.27 45.48 -44.69
CA SER A 55 -30.62 45.91 -45.06
C SER A 55 -30.91 47.19 -44.27
N GLY A 56 -30.56 48.35 -44.80
CA GLY A 56 -30.64 49.65 -44.10
C GLY A 56 -32.06 50.12 -43.78
N ASP A 57 -32.80 49.40 -42.94
CA ASP A 57 -34.13 49.75 -42.46
C ASP A 57 -34.10 49.94 -40.93
N THR A 58 -33.98 51.21 -40.52
CA THR A 58 -33.77 51.66 -39.13
C THR A 58 -35.06 51.99 -38.40
N THR A 59 -36.17 51.33 -38.75
CA THR A 59 -37.44 51.50 -38.03
C THR A 59 -38.07 50.16 -37.69
N HIS A 60 -38.52 50.02 -36.44
CA HIS A 60 -39.07 48.83 -35.75
C HIS A 60 -38.11 48.06 -34.83
N THR A 61 -37.55 48.76 -33.84
CA THR A 61 -36.80 48.21 -32.69
C THR A 61 -37.62 47.44 -31.65
N HIS A 62 -38.88 47.05 -31.90
CA HIS A 62 -39.71 46.39 -30.87
C HIS A 62 -40.57 45.19 -31.33
N GLY A 63 -40.38 44.67 -32.55
CA GLY A 63 -41.10 43.48 -33.03
C GLY A 63 -40.27 42.18 -32.94
N ASP A 64 -40.62 41.30 -32.00
CA ASP A 64 -40.35 39.86 -31.98
C ASP A 64 -38.89 39.35 -32.03
N PHE A 65 -38.10 39.75 -31.02
CA PHE A 65 -36.84 39.09 -30.63
C PHE A 65 -37.02 37.66 -30.05
N SER A 66 -38.17 37.01 -30.25
CA SER A 66 -38.45 35.65 -29.75
C SER A 66 -37.43 34.62 -30.27
N TYR A 67 -37.00 34.76 -31.52
CA TYR A 67 -35.99 33.88 -32.14
C TYR A 67 -34.58 34.10 -31.59
N LEU A 68 -34.18 35.36 -31.37
CA LEU A 68 -32.89 35.69 -30.74
C LEU A 68 -32.84 35.24 -29.26
N ARG A 69 -34.00 35.11 -28.61
CA ARG A 69 -34.13 34.57 -27.26
C ARG A 69 -33.97 33.04 -27.20
N LEU A 70 -34.58 32.31 -28.15
CA LEU A 70 -34.37 30.86 -28.31
C LEU A 70 -32.89 30.53 -28.64
N ILE A 71 -32.22 31.38 -29.41
CA ILE A 71 -30.78 31.28 -29.69
C ILE A 71 -29.94 31.41 -28.40
N ARG A 72 -30.37 32.25 -27.43
CA ARG A 72 -29.70 32.39 -26.12
C ARG A 72 -29.84 31.13 -25.26
N LEU A 73 -30.99 30.47 -25.31
CA LEU A 73 -31.25 29.19 -24.63
C LEU A 73 -30.32 28.08 -25.10
N MET A 74 -30.08 28.00 -26.41
CA MET A 74 -29.18 27.01 -27.00
C MET A 74 -27.71 27.21 -26.59
N ARG A 75 -27.33 28.40 -26.13
CA ARG A 75 -26.00 28.66 -25.53
C ARG A 75 -25.85 28.00 -24.15
N LEU A 76 -26.94 27.83 -23.38
CA LEU A 76 -26.88 27.20 -22.06
C LEU A 76 -26.63 25.69 -22.15
N LEU A 77 -26.99 25.07 -23.28
CA LEU A 77 -26.66 23.67 -23.58
C LEU A 77 -25.16 23.41 -23.74
N ARG A 78 -24.32 24.46 -23.84
CA ARG A 78 -22.85 24.32 -23.87
C ARG A 78 -22.32 23.58 -22.64
N ILE A 79 -23.00 23.66 -21.49
CA ILE A 79 -22.57 22.94 -20.28
C ILE A 79 -22.69 21.41 -20.44
N LEU A 80 -23.58 20.93 -21.31
CA LEU A 80 -23.70 19.50 -21.63
C LEU A 80 -22.50 18.96 -22.41
N ARG A 81 -21.72 19.83 -23.08
CA ARG A 81 -20.44 19.41 -23.68
C ARG A 81 -19.38 19.11 -22.62
N ALA A 82 -19.39 19.82 -21.51
CA ALA A 82 -18.46 19.56 -20.42
C ALA A 82 -18.67 18.15 -19.84
N LEU A 83 -19.91 17.63 -19.83
CA LEU A 83 -20.19 16.24 -19.44
C LEU A 83 -19.45 15.23 -20.32
N ARG A 84 -19.35 15.52 -21.62
CA ARG A 84 -18.63 14.65 -22.56
C ARG A 84 -17.14 14.62 -22.28
N ILE A 85 -16.55 15.80 -22.03
CA ILE A 85 -15.11 15.94 -21.73
C ILE A 85 -14.78 15.19 -20.43
N VAL A 86 -15.60 15.37 -19.40
CA VAL A 86 -15.45 14.67 -18.12
C VAL A 86 -15.58 13.16 -18.28
N ARG A 87 -16.49 12.69 -19.14
CA ARG A 87 -16.65 11.25 -19.44
C ARG A 87 -15.48 10.66 -20.22
N SER A 88 -14.78 11.45 -21.03
CA SER A 88 -13.61 10.99 -21.80
C SER A 88 -12.30 10.99 -21.00
N ALA A 89 -12.31 11.45 -19.75
CA ALA A 89 -11.12 11.45 -18.90
C ALA A 89 -10.72 9.99 -18.55
N PRO A 90 -9.45 9.60 -18.74
CA PRO A 90 -9.00 8.22 -18.60
C PRO A 90 -8.87 7.72 -17.15
N GLU A 91 -9.12 8.56 -16.14
CA GLU A 91 -8.92 8.14 -14.74
C GLU A 91 -9.94 7.11 -14.28
N SER A 92 -9.49 5.89 -14.03
CA SER A 92 -10.29 4.82 -13.44
C SER A 92 -10.33 4.96 -11.92
N GLY A 93 -11.47 5.38 -11.36
CA GLY A 93 -11.65 5.36 -9.90
C GLY A 93 -13.01 5.88 -9.46
N LEU A 94 -13.38 5.59 -8.20
CA LEU A 94 -14.59 6.12 -7.55
C LEU A 94 -14.73 7.62 -7.68
N TRP A 95 -13.63 8.36 -7.53
CA TRP A 95 -13.63 9.81 -7.58
C TRP A 95 -14.13 10.33 -8.93
N ARG A 96 -13.83 9.64 -10.04
CA ARG A 96 -14.38 9.98 -11.36
C ARG A 96 -15.89 9.77 -11.38
N GLU A 97 -16.40 8.63 -10.91
CA GLU A 97 -17.84 8.34 -10.95
C GLU A 97 -18.64 9.26 -10.02
N ILE A 98 -18.11 9.55 -8.82
CA ILE A 98 -18.68 10.53 -7.89
C ILE A 98 -18.70 11.92 -8.55
N PHE A 99 -17.58 12.34 -9.14
CA PHE A 99 -17.48 13.62 -9.84
C PHE A 99 -18.46 13.69 -11.02
N LEU A 100 -18.58 12.64 -11.81
CA LEU A 100 -19.50 12.54 -12.95
C LEU A 100 -20.95 12.63 -12.48
N LEU A 101 -21.33 11.95 -11.39
CA LEU A 101 -22.67 12.02 -10.81
C LEU A 101 -22.99 13.45 -10.37
N VAL A 102 -22.12 14.08 -9.57
CA VAL A 102 -22.30 15.45 -9.08
C VAL A 102 -22.38 16.43 -10.25
N PHE A 103 -21.49 16.28 -11.24
CA PHE A 103 -21.45 17.13 -12.42
C PHE A 103 -22.69 16.95 -13.31
N THR A 104 -23.21 15.73 -13.45
CA THR A 104 -24.47 15.44 -14.17
C THR A 104 -25.69 16.04 -13.47
N ALA A 105 -25.76 15.97 -12.14
CA ALA A 105 -26.82 16.63 -11.38
C ALA A 105 -26.76 18.16 -11.52
N PHE A 106 -25.56 18.74 -11.41
CA PHE A 106 -25.35 20.18 -11.56
C PHE A 106 -25.74 20.69 -12.95
N THR A 107 -25.30 20.00 -14.01
CA THR A 107 -25.64 20.36 -15.40
C THR A 107 -27.14 20.23 -15.70
N LEU A 108 -27.82 19.24 -15.12
CA LEU A 108 -29.28 19.07 -15.24
C LEU A 108 -30.04 20.24 -14.58
N ILE A 109 -29.66 20.64 -13.37
CA ILE A 109 -30.26 21.79 -12.67
C ILE A 109 -30.00 23.09 -13.44
N PHE A 110 -28.75 23.31 -13.86
CA PHE A 110 -28.35 24.52 -14.59
C PHE A 110 -29.07 24.65 -15.94
N THR A 111 -29.19 23.55 -16.69
CA THR A 111 -29.91 23.52 -17.96
C THR A 111 -31.39 23.82 -17.73
N THR A 112 -31.99 23.23 -16.69
CA THR A 112 -33.39 23.46 -16.34
C THR A 112 -33.66 24.90 -15.93
N ALA A 113 -32.80 25.50 -15.10
CA ALA A 113 -32.90 26.91 -14.72
C ALA A 113 -32.91 27.82 -15.95
N GLY A 114 -32.06 27.51 -16.93
CA GLY A 114 -32.04 28.18 -18.22
C GLY A 114 -33.34 28.06 -19.02
N PHE A 115 -33.88 26.85 -19.15
CA PHE A 115 -35.16 26.62 -19.81
C PHE A 115 -36.32 27.31 -19.10
N TYR A 116 -36.36 27.25 -17.77
CA TYR A 116 -37.38 27.89 -16.95
C TYR A 116 -37.38 29.41 -17.12
N GLN A 117 -36.20 30.04 -17.03
CA GLN A 117 -36.05 31.49 -17.22
C GLN A 117 -36.60 31.95 -18.58
N VAL A 118 -36.22 31.25 -19.65
CA VAL A 118 -36.64 31.61 -21.02
C VAL A 118 -38.14 31.41 -21.24
N MET A 119 -38.75 30.39 -20.63
CA MET A 119 -40.19 30.15 -20.71
C MET A 119 -41.01 31.18 -19.94
N GLU A 120 -40.56 31.59 -18.76
CA GLU A 120 -41.20 32.62 -17.93
C GLU A 120 -41.13 34.02 -18.59
N GLU A 121 -39.94 34.40 -19.08
CA GLU A 121 -39.72 35.68 -19.78
C GLU A 121 -40.53 35.77 -21.10
N GLY A 122 -40.82 34.63 -21.73
CA GLY A 122 -41.64 34.52 -22.94
C GLY A 122 -43.12 34.86 -22.73
N LEU A 123 -43.63 34.79 -21.50
CA LEU A 123 -45.07 34.96 -21.20
C LEU A 123 -45.37 36.23 -20.39
N ARG A 124 -44.48 36.60 -19.45
CA ARG A 124 -44.66 37.77 -18.56
C ARG A 124 -44.18 39.09 -19.16
N GLY A 125 -43.48 39.05 -20.29
CA GLY A 125 -42.86 40.23 -20.89
C GLY A 125 -41.62 40.69 -20.13
N VAL A 126 -40.88 41.65 -20.72
CA VAL A 126 -39.56 42.10 -20.22
C VAL A 126 -39.64 42.80 -18.84
N ALA A 127 -40.83 43.28 -18.44
CA ALA A 127 -41.02 44.05 -17.21
C ALA A 127 -41.02 43.20 -15.92
N ASP A 128 -41.34 41.91 -16.01
CA ASP A 128 -41.36 40.94 -14.88
C ASP A 128 -40.44 39.73 -15.20
N ALA A 129 -39.26 40.00 -15.76
CA ALA A 129 -38.29 38.96 -16.08
C ALA A 129 -37.69 38.36 -14.78
N VAL A 130 -37.72 37.04 -14.67
CA VAL A 130 -37.12 36.32 -13.54
C VAL A 130 -35.60 36.29 -13.73
N ASP A 131 -34.86 36.75 -12.70
CA ASP A 131 -33.41 36.66 -12.69
C ASP A 131 -32.95 35.19 -12.72
N PHE A 132 -31.83 34.93 -13.41
CA PHE A 132 -31.28 33.57 -13.53
C PHE A 132 -31.02 32.93 -12.15
N HIS A 133 -30.59 33.72 -11.16
CA HIS A 133 -30.34 33.24 -9.80
C HIS A 133 -31.62 32.75 -9.11
N GLN A 134 -32.75 33.43 -9.35
CA GLN A 134 -34.05 33.03 -8.83
C GLN A 134 -34.56 31.78 -9.54
N ALA A 135 -34.39 31.68 -10.87
CA ALA A 135 -34.69 30.48 -11.64
C ALA A 135 -33.85 29.27 -11.19
N PHE A 136 -32.56 29.48 -10.90
CA PHE A 136 -31.66 28.45 -10.39
C PHE A 136 -32.05 27.99 -8.99
N TYR A 137 -32.31 28.92 -8.08
CA TYR A 137 -32.79 28.62 -6.72
C TYR A 137 -34.11 27.84 -6.75
N PHE A 138 -35.04 28.26 -7.60
CA PHE A 138 -36.35 27.64 -7.77
C PHE A 138 -36.25 26.20 -8.29
N THR A 139 -35.42 25.97 -9.32
CA THR A 139 -35.23 24.63 -9.90
C THR A 139 -34.49 23.70 -8.94
N LEU A 140 -33.49 24.19 -8.21
CA LEU A 140 -32.79 23.44 -7.17
C LEU A 140 -33.75 22.95 -6.08
N ILE A 141 -34.58 23.84 -5.52
CA ILE A 141 -35.55 23.48 -4.48
C ILE A 141 -36.63 22.53 -4.98
N SER A 142 -37.05 22.71 -6.24
CA SER A 142 -38.01 21.82 -6.89
C SER A 142 -37.44 20.41 -7.05
N THR A 143 -36.16 20.27 -7.40
CA THR A 143 -35.50 18.95 -7.48
C THR A 143 -35.30 18.29 -6.11
N VAL A 144 -35.21 19.07 -5.04
CA VAL A 144 -35.09 18.57 -3.65
C VAL A 144 -36.46 18.27 -3.01
N GLY A 145 -37.56 18.74 -3.59
CA GLY A 145 -38.92 18.38 -3.19
C GLY A 145 -39.54 19.25 -2.09
N ARG A 146 -39.10 20.52 -1.93
CA ARG A 146 -39.75 21.49 -1.02
C ARG A 146 -40.34 22.69 -1.78
N PRO A 147 -41.40 22.54 -2.59
CA PRO A 147 -41.97 23.66 -3.31
C PRO A 147 -42.71 24.61 -2.35
N ARG A 148 -42.09 25.73 -1.99
CA ARG A 148 -42.75 26.81 -1.23
C ARG A 148 -43.19 27.99 -2.10
N ILE A 149 -42.92 27.94 -3.40
CA ILE A 149 -43.24 28.96 -4.38
C ILE A 149 -43.88 28.27 -5.57
N GLU A 150 -45.09 28.69 -5.96
CA GLU A 150 -45.83 28.10 -7.07
C GLU A 150 -45.36 28.72 -8.40
N SER A 151 -45.13 27.89 -9.42
CA SER A 151 -44.93 28.39 -10.79
C SER A 151 -46.24 28.97 -11.30
N THR A 152 -46.28 30.27 -11.60
CA THR A 152 -47.54 30.91 -12.03
C THR A 152 -47.90 30.64 -13.50
N THR A 153 -46.94 30.17 -14.33
CA THR A 153 -47.18 29.94 -15.76
C THR A 153 -47.25 28.45 -16.10
N TRP A 154 -48.21 28.07 -16.95
CA TRP A 154 -48.39 26.68 -17.40
C TRP A 154 -47.16 26.09 -18.12
N ARG A 155 -46.41 26.93 -18.85
CA ARG A 155 -45.15 26.53 -19.53
C ARG A 155 -44.03 26.25 -18.53
N GLY A 156 -43.89 27.09 -17.49
CA GLY A 156 -42.94 26.85 -16.41
C GLY A 156 -43.23 25.56 -15.66
N THR A 157 -44.51 25.29 -15.39
CA THR A 157 -44.96 24.04 -14.76
C THR A 157 -44.59 22.81 -15.59
N LEU A 158 -44.79 22.85 -16.92
CA LEU A 158 -44.42 21.74 -17.81
C LEU A 158 -42.91 21.46 -17.81
N VAL A 159 -42.06 22.49 -17.77
CA VAL A 159 -40.60 22.34 -17.68
C VAL A 159 -40.20 21.64 -16.38
N ILE A 160 -40.80 22.04 -15.25
CA ILE A 160 -40.51 21.42 -13.94
C ILE A 160 -40.96 19.96 -13.93
N ILE A 161 -42.16 19.65 -14.42
CA ILE A 161 -42.67 18.27 -14.52
C ILE A 161 -41.73 17.42 -15.37
N GLY A 162 -41.30 17.94 -16.53
CA GLY A 162 -40.37 17.23 -17.40
C GLY A 162 -39.03 16.95 -16.73
N VAL A 163 -38.51 17.89 -15.94
CA VAL A 163 -37.21 17.75 -15.28
C VAL A 163 -37.28 16.82 -14.07
N VAL A 164 -38.36 16.86 -13.30
CA VAL A 164 -38.60 15.88 -12.23
C VAL A 164 -38.73 14.47 -12.82
N ALA A 165 -39.42 14.31 -13.96
CA ALA A 165 -39.48 13.02 -14.64
C ALA A 165 -38.11 12.54 -15.14
N LEU A 166 -37.32 13.44 -15.75
CA LEU A 166 -35.96 13.12 -16.22
C LEU A 166 -35.00 12.80 -15.06
N SER A 167 -35.08 13.52 -13.94
CA SER A 167 -34.23 13.28 -12.78
C SER A 167 -34.51 11.93 -12.14
N ILE A 168 -35.79 11.53 -12.05
CA ILE A 168 -36.22 10.21 -11.56
C ILE A 168 -35.68 9.07 -12.45
N ILE A 169 -35.44 9.31 -13.75
CA ILE A 169 -34.88 8.29 -14.64
C ILE A 169 -33.34 8.27 -14.58
N ILE A 170 -32.69 9.44 -14.67
CA ILE A 170 -31.24 9.56 -14.82
C ILE A 170 -30.50 9.30 -13.50
N ILE A 171 -30.99 9.82 -12.37
CA ILE A 171 -30.29 9.74 -11.09
C ILE A 171 -30.14 8.29 -10.60
N PRO A 172 -31.19 7.43 -10.63
CA PRO A 172 -31.05 6.03 -10.22
C PRO A 172 -30.09 5.23 -11.11
N GLN A 173 -30.05 5.50 -12.42
CA GLN A 173 -29.09 4.84 -13.33
C GLN A 173 -27.65 5.19 -12.97
N LYS A 174 -27.37 6.47 -12.68
CA LYS A 174 -26.03 6.91 -12.25
C LYS A 174 -25.65 6.43 -10.86
N LEU A 175 -26.61 6.32 -9.95
CA LEU A 175 -26.40 5.65 -8.67
C LEU A 175 -26.12 4.15 -8.84
N GLY A 176 -26.75 3.48 -9.81
CA GLY A 176 -26.49 2.09 -10.14
C GLY A 176 -25.07 1.86 -10.65
N GLU A 177 -24.61 2.69 -11.60
CA GLU A 177 -23.21 2.67 -12.09
C GLU A 177 -22.21 2.90 -10.94
N LEU A 178 -22.48 3.88 -10.07
CA LEU A 178 -21.66 4.12 -8.87
C LEU A 178 -21.68 2.92 -7.92
N TRP A 179 -22.84 2.30 -7.71
CA TRP A 179 -23.00 1.14 -6.84
C TRP A 179 -22.26 -0.09 -7.36
N GLU A 180 -22.25 -0.28 -8.68
CA GLU A 180 -21.50 -1.34 -9.34
C GLU A 180 -19.99 -1.15 -9.10
N VAL A 181 -19.46 0.05 -9.30
CA VAL A 181 -18.05 0.36 -8.97
C VAL A 181 -17.78 0.21 -7.47
N LEU A 182 -18.70 0.66 -6.61
CA LEU A 182 -18.57 0.52 -5.16
C LEU A 182 -18.54 -0.95 -4.72
N LYS A 183 -19.31 -1.82 -5.38
CA LYS A 183 -19.45 -3.25 -5.09
C LYS A 183 -18.27 -4.06 -5.63
N HIS A 184 -17.71 -3.66 -6.77
CA HIS A 184 -16.51 -4.29 -7.34
C HIS A 184 -15.22 -3.83 -6.67
N GLU A 185 -15.25 -2.73 -5.91
CA GLU A 185 -14.12 -2.35 -5.08
C GLU A 185 -14.17 -3.05 -3.72
N ASN A 186 -13.31 -4.05 -3.58
CA ASN A 186 -13.07 -4.76 -2.33
C ASN A 186 -12.68 -3.82 -1.19
N ILE A 187 -13.11 -4.11 0.04
CA ILE A 187 -12.76 -3.32 1.25
C ILE A 187 -11.23 -3.19 1.39
N TYR A 188 -10.49 -4.22 0.96
CA TYR A 188 -9.03 -4.29 0.98
C TYR A 188 -8.33 -3.37 -0.03
N THR A 189 -8.97 -3.01 -1.15
CA THR A 189 -8.39 -2.05 -2.12
C THR A 189 -8.55 -0.60 -1.66
N ARG A 190 -9.45 -0.32 -0.70
CA ARG A 190 -9.61 1.00 -0.08
C ARG A 190 -8.77 1.17 1.17
N ARG A 191 -8.46 0.09 1.86
CA ARG A 191 -7.71 0.13 3.13
C ARG A 191 -6.35 0.78 2.91
N ARG A 192 -5.99 1.68 3.81
CA ARG A 192 -4.68 2.32 3.90
C ARG A 192 -4.14 2.06 5.30
N TYR A 193 -2.86 1.74 5.37
CA TYR A 193 -2.19 1.66 6.64
C TYR A 193 -1.96 3.08 7.16
N LYS A 194 -2.15 3.28 8.47
CA LYS A 194 -1.87 4.54 9.15
C LYS A 194 -0.86 4.24 10.24
N GLU A 195 0.32 4.80 10.10
CA GLU A 195 1.39 4.63 11.08
C GLU A 195 0.97 5.23 12.42
N GLN A 196 1.10 4.44 13.48
CA GLN A 196 0.87 4.88 14.85
C GLN A 196 2.20 5.40 15.41
N ASN A 197 2.40 6.73 15.37
CA ASN A 197 3.44 7.54 16.04
C ASN A 197 4.93 7.05 16.07
N PHE A 198 5.80 7.92 15.54
CA PHE A 198 7.21 8.23 15.90
C PHE A 198 8.35 7.21 15.76
N ALA A 199 8.14 6.00 15.25
CA ALA A 199 9.26 5.13 14.83
C ALA A 199 8.84 4.12 13.75
N PRO A 200 9.76 3.70 12.84
CA PRO A 200 9.49 2.66 11.84
C PRO A 200 9.13 1.36 12.55
N SER A 201 7.82 1.12 12.67
CA SER A 201 7.23 0.18 13.63
C SER A 201 6.43 -0.93 12.96
N HIS A 202 6.37 -0.96 11.62
CA HIS A 202 5.70 -2.03 10.88
C HIS A 202 6.62 -2.77 9.91
N CYS A 203 6.22 -4.01 9.62
CA CYS A 203 6.80 -4.86 8.60
C CYS A 203 5.77 -5.12 7.51
N ILE A 204 6.22 -5.24 6.26
CA ILE A 204 5.35 -5.59 5.14
C ILE A 204 5.62 -7.03 4.73
N VAL A 205 4.57 -7.80 4.48
CA VAL A 205 4.65 -9.15 3.92
C VAL A 205 3.99 -9.11 2.55
N ALA A 206 4.74 -9.41 1.50
CA ALA A 206 4.26 -9.42 0.12
C ALA A 206 4.72 -10.69 -0.62
N GLY A 207 4.22 -10.87 -1.84
CA GLY A 207 4.51 -12.05 -2.66
C GLY A 207 3.33 -13.02 -2.74
N ALA A 208 3.61 -14.31 -2.83
CA ALA A 208 2.61 -15.36 -2.77
C ALA A 208 2.26 -15.67 -1.30
N ILE A 209 1.06 -15.27 -0.88
CA ILE A 209 0.63 -15.36 0.53
C ILE A 209 -0.54 -16.33 0.63
N ASP A 210 -0.21 -17.56 1.02
CA ASP A 210 -1.20 -18.59 1.37
C ASP A 210 -1.45 -18.62 2.88
N PHE A 211 -2.59 -19.19 3.29
CA PHE A 211 -2.90 -19.40 4.71
C PHE A 211 -1.78 -20.11 5.49
N SER A 212 -1.19 -21.17 4.94
CA SER A 212 -0.12 -21.92 5.61
C SER A 212 1.13 -21.08 5.83
N THR A 213 1.52 -20.29 4.82
CA THR A 213 2.69 -19.41 4.89
C THR A 213 2.46 -18.29 5.90
N LEU A 214 1.30 -17.62 5.81
CA LEU A 214 0.96 -16.52 6.71
C LEU A 214 0.80 -16.99 8.15
N ASN A 215 0.12 -18.12 8.39
CA ASN A 215 -0.08 -18.64 9.74
C ASN A 215 1.24 -18.98 10.44
N VAL A 216 2.15 -19.69 9.75
CA VAL A 216 3.48 -20.01 10.30
C VAL A 216 4.27 -18.73 10.55
N PHE A 217 4.22 -17.77 9.61
CA PHE A 217 4.91 -16.50 9.78
C PHE A 217 4.40 -15.71 10.99
N LEU A 218 3.08 -15.55 11.14
CA LEU A 218 2.48 -14.82 12.26
C LEU A 218 2.74 -15.50 13.60
N TYR A 219 2.67 -16.84 13.62
CA TYR A 219 2.99 -17.63 14.81
C TYR A 219 4.45 -17.43 15.24
N GLU A 220 5.40 -17.51 14.30
CA GLU A 220 6.84 -17.31 14.59
C GLU A 220 7.22 -15.84 14.88
N PHE A 221 6.48 -14.89 14.29
CA PHE A 221 6.77 -13.46 14.43
C PHE A 221 6.25 -12.89 15.75
N TYR A 222 5.03 -13.28 16.17
CA TYR A 222 4.39 -12.81 17.40
C TYR A 222 4.64 -13.71 18.62
N HIS A 223 5.60 -14.63 18.55
CA HIS A 223 5.93 -15.50 19.66
C HIS A 223 6.36 -14.73 20.93
N GLU A 224 5.93 -15.20 22.11
CA GLU A 224 6.08 -14.49 23.39
C GLU A 224 7.53 -14.15 23.76
N ASP A 225 8.48 -15.01 23.39
CA ASP A 225 9.91 -14.80 23.65
C ASP A 225 10.52 -13.63 22.86
N ARG A 226 9.79 -13.09 21.88
CA ARG A 226 10.20 -12.00 20.98
C ARG A 226 9.43 -10.69 21.22
N LEU A 227 8.42 -10.68 22.11
CA LEU A 227 7.46 -9.57 22.30
C LEU A 227 8.00 -8.32 23.03
N SER A 228 9.30 -8.02 22.95
CA SER A 228 9.86 -6.80 23.57
C SER A 228 9.16 -5.54 23.04
N ASN A 229 8.77 -5.54 21.75
CA ASN A 229 7.97 -4.51 21.08
C ASN A 229 7.21 -5.15 19.90
N PRO A 230 5.93 -5.55 20.06
CA PRO A 230 5.14 -6.09 18.95
C PRO A 230 5.02 -5.02 17.85
N ARG A 231 5.30 -5.43 16.62
CA ARG A 231 5.24 -4.58 15.43
C ARG A 231 4.00 -4.90 14.62
N ASP A 232 3.44 -3.90 13.97
CA ASP A 232 2.32 -4.10 13.07
C ASP A 232 2.80 -4.83 11.81
N ILE A 233 1.98 -5.75 11.28
CA ILE A 233 2.24 -6.44 10.03
C ILE A 233 1.22 -6.00 8.99
N VAL A 234 1.72 -5.51 7.86
CA VAL A 234 0.90 -5.19 6.68
C VAL A 234 1.05 -6.31 5.67
N VAL A 235 -0.01 -7.09 5.48
CA VAL A 235 -0.09 -8.12 4.44
C VAL A 235 -0.49 -7.45 3.14
N PHE A 236 0.36 -7.54 2.12
CA PHE A 236 0.21 -6.86 0.84
C PHE A 236 0.18 -7.88 -0.30
N SER A 237 -0.98 -8.05 -0.92
CA SER A 237 -1.19 -9.06 -1.96
C SER A 237 -1.97 -8.49 -3.15
N GLU A 238 -1.70 -9.00 -4.35
CA GLU A 238 -2.44 -8.66 -5.56
C GLU A 238 -3.84 -9.28 -5.56
N HIS A 239 -3.97 -10.45 -4.91
CA HIS A 239 -5.22 -11.20 -4.82
C HIS A 239 -5.99 -10.88 -3.55
N GLU A 240 -7.30 -11.09 -3.60
CA GLU A 240 -8.15 -10.97 -2.41
C GLU A 240 -7.84 -12.08 -1.39
N PRO A 241 -8.02 -11.82 -0.09
CA PRO A 241 -7.72 -12.81 0.94
C PRO A 241 -8.71 -13.97 0.88
N ASP A 242 -8.17 -15.18 0.87
CA ASP A 242 -8.96 -16.40 1.00
C ASP A 242 -9.79 -16.39 2.30
N ARG A 243 -10.88 -17.16 2.32
CA ARG A 243 -11.72 -17.35 3.52
C ARG A 243 -10.90 -17.69 4.77
N ARG A 244 -9.91 -18.58 4.64
CA ARG A 244 -9.05 -18.99 5.76
C ARG A 244 -8.13 -17.85 6.23
N ILE A 245 -7.67 -17.00 5.32
CA ILE A 245 -6.89 -15.81 5.67
C ILE A 245 -7.78 -14.81 6.41
N ASN A 246 -9.03 -14.61 5.98
CA ASN A 246 -9.96 -13.75 6.72
C ASN A 246 -10.26 -14.28 8.13
N GLU A 247 -10.49 -15.59 8.27
CA GLU A 247 -10.65 -16.23 9.58
C GLU A 247 -9.41 -16.04 10.48
N LEU A 248 -8.20 -16.06 9.89
CA LEU A 248 -6.95 -15.78 10.60
C LEU A 248 -6.83 -14.31 11.03
N LEU A 249 -7.18 -13.38 10.14
CA LEU A 249 -7.13 -11.94 10.40
C LEU A 249 -8.16 -11.50 11.45
N ASP A 250 -9.32 -12.16 11.49
CA ASP A 250 -10.38 -11.86 12.47
C ASP A 250 -10.06 -12.39 13.87
N HIS A 251 -9.07 -13.28 14.00
CA HIS A 251 -8.66 -13.84 15.29
C HIS A 251 -8.21 -12.73 16.26
N PRO A 252 -8.63 -12.76 17.54
CA PRO A 252 -8.35 -11.68 18.49
C PRO A 252 -6.85 -11.43 18.73
N ALA A 253 -6.02 -12.44 18.51
CA ALA A 253 -4.57 -12.31 18.59
C ALA A 253 -3.96 -11.47 17.45
N TYR A 254 -4.63 -11.32 16.30
CA TYR A 254 -4.07 -10.68 15.11
C TYR A 254 -4.86 -9.47 14.60
N ASN A 255 -6.16 -9.39 14.86
CA ASN A 255 -7.07 -8.38 14.30
C ASN A 255 -6.60 -6.91 14.46
N GLN A 256 -5.94 -6.59 15.58
CA GLN A 256 -5.44 -5.22 15.83
C GLN A 256 -4.03 -4.97 15.29
N MET A 257 -3.23 -6.01 15.08
CA MET A 257 -1.81 -5.89 14.71
C MET A 257 -1.56 -6.18 13.23
N VAL A 258 -2.46 -6.93 12.59
CA VAL A 258 -2.30 -7.36 11.20
C VAL A 258 -3.34 -6.68 10.32
N SER A 259 -2.88 -5.97 9.29
CA SER A 259 -3.73 -5.31 8.30
C SER A 259 -3.50 -5.86 6.91
N PHE A 260 -4.56 -6.28 6.23
CA PHE A 260 -4.50 -6.72 4.84
C PHE A 260 -4.81 -5.58 3.87
N ILE A 261 -3.95 -5.38 2.88
CA ILE A 261 -4.07 -4.37 1.84
C ILE A 261 -3.94 -5.07 0.49
N GLN A 262 -4.94 -4.87 -0.38
CA GLN A 262 -4.88 -5.37 -1.74
C GLN A 262 -4.27 -4.31 -2.67
N GLY A 263 -3.27 -4.71 -3.45
CA GLY A 263 -2.58 -3.86 -4.44
C GLY A 263 -1.38 -4.56 -5.07
N SER A 264 -0.70 -3.90 -6.01
CA SER A 264 0.50 -4.45 -6.67
C SER A 264 1.77 -3.74 -6.23
N VAL A 265 2.85 -4.51 -6.07
CA VAL A 265 4.20 -4.02 -5.75
C VAL A 265 4.75 -3.09 -6.83
N HIS A 266 4.25 -3.21 -8.07
CA HIS A 266 4.67 -2.35 -9.18
C HIS A 266 4.02 -0.95 -9.15
N SER A 267 2.98 -0.76 -8.33
CA SER A 267 2.23 0.49 -8.23
C SER A 267 2.77 1.33 -7.08
N GLU A 268 3.39 2.48 -7.40
CA GLU A 268 3.86 3.45 -6.40
C GLU A 268 2.73 3.92 -5.47
N TYR A 269 1.52 4.10 -6.04
CA TYR A 269 0.34 4.47 -5.25
C TYR A 269 -0.01 3.41 -4.20
N ASP A 270 0.11 2.12 -4.52
CA ASP A 270 -0.19 1.05 -3.57
C ASP A 270 0.92 0.88 -2.51
N LEU A 271 2.18 1.08 -2.88
CA LEU A 271 3.30 1.11 -1.93
C LEU A 271 3.19 2.29 -0.94
N ASP A 272 2.70 3.43 -1.40
CA ASP A 272 2.39 4.57 -0.54
C ASP A 272 1.23 4.25 0.44
N ARG A 273 0.23 3.46 0.01
CA ARG A 273 -0.88 3.01 0.89
C ARG A 273 -0.43 2.06 2.00
N THR A 274 0.64 1.30 1.79
CA THR A 274 1.25 0.42 2.80
C THR A 274 2.27 1.15 3.68
N CYS A 275 2.54 2.44 3.44
CA CYS A 275 3.63 3.19 4.05
C CYS A 275 4.99 2.49 3.87
N ALA A 276 5.30 2.01 2.65
CA ALA A 276 6.53 1.27 2.38
C ALA A 276 7.80 2.08 2.70
N HIS A 277 7.75 3.41 2.55
CA HIS A 277 8.85 4.33 2.84
C HIS A 277 9.26 4.42 4.33
N SER A 278 8.36 4.06 5.26
CA SER A 278 8.64 4.03 6.71
C SER A 278 8.69 2.62 7.29
N ALA A 279 8.54 1.59 6.44
CA ALA A 279 8.63 0.20 6.87
C ALA A 279 10.03 -0.11 7.40
N LYS A 280 10.11 -1.04 8.36
CA LYS A 280 11.39 -1.49 8.89
C LYS A 280 11.99 -2.63 8.07
N ALA A 281 11.12 -3.54 7.63
CA ALA A 281 11.50 -4.66 6.79
C ALA A 281 10.34 -5.06 5.88
N ILE A 282 10.68 -5.60 4.71
CA ILE A 282 9.73 -6.15 3.74
C ILE A 282 10.11 -7.60 3.46
N PHE A 283 9.19 -8.52 3.71
CA PHE A 283 9.32 -9.94 3.47
C PHE A 283 8.62 -10.30 2.15
N LEU A 284 9.37 -10.86 1.20
CA LEU A 284 8.84 -11.36 -0.07
C LEU A 284 8.83 -12.89 -0.03
N PHE A 285 7.63 -13.48 -0.07
CA PHE A 285 7.45 -14.93 -0.13
C PHE A 285 7.16 -15.39 -1.55
N VAL A 286 7.70 -16.55 -1.91
CA VAL A 286 7.48 -17.21 -3.19
C VAL A 286 6.50 -18.37 -3.03
N ASP A 287 5.71 -18.66 -4.06
CA ASP A 287 4.88 -19.86 -4.08
C ASP A 287 5.78 -21.09 -4.26
N LYS A 288 5.83 -21.92 -3.24
CA LYS A 288 6.63 -23.16 -3.23
C LYS A 288 6.02 -24.27 -4.08
N ASN A 289 4.73 -24.15 -4.42
CA ASN A 289 3.96 -25.16 -5.14
C ASN A 289 3.65 -24.74 -6.58
N ALA A 290 4.25 -23.67 -7.06
CA ALA A 290 3.99 -23.14 -8.39
C ALA A 290 4.32 -24.16 -9.49
N SER A 291 3.51 -24.20 -10.54
CA SER A 291 3.76 -25.11 -11.67
C SER A 291 4.99 -24.71 -12.49
N ASP A 292 5.28 -23.41 -12.59
CA ASP A 292 6.47 -22.88 -13.25
C ASP A 292 7.32 -22.07 -12.26
N HIS A 293 8.36 -22.73 -11.73
CA HIS A 293 9.30 -22.11 -10.81
C HIS A 293 10.08 -20.95 -11.45
N SER A 294 10.29 -20.98 -12.77
CA SER A 294 11.06 -19.93 -13.46
C SER A 294 10.25 -18.64 -13.55
N PHE A 295 8.94 -18.77 -13.80
CA PHE A 295 8.02 -17.64 -13.82
C PHE A 295 7.94 -16.97 -12.44
N GLU A 296 7.74 -17.75 -11.38
CA GLU A 296 7.69 -17.21 -10.01
C GLU A 296 9.02 -16.56 -9.58
N ASP A 297 10.17 -17.15 -9.90
CA ASP A 297 11.47 -16.53 -9.64
C ASP A 297 11.64 -15.21 -10.41
N THR A 298 11.18 -15.15 -11.67
CA THR A 298 11.20 -13.92 -12.47
C THR A 298 10.29 -12.84 -11.86
N ARG A 299 9.13 -13.24 -11.33
CA ARG A 299 8.21 -12.37 -10.60
C ARG A 299 8.88 -11.81 -9.34
N MET A 300 9.61 -12.63 -8.58
CA MET A 300 10.36 -12.18 -7.40
C MET A 300 11.46 -11.18 -7.77
N ILE A 301 12.21 -11.42 -8.85
CA ILE A 301 13.18 -10.44 -9.37
C ILE A 301 12.48 -9.11 -9.70
N SER A 302 11.34 -9.16 -10.39
CA SER A 302 10.55 -7.96 -10.72
C SER A 302 10.10 -7.19 -9.48
N PHE A 303 9.63 -7.88 -8.44
CA PHE A 303 9.24 -7.25 -7.17
C PHE A 303 10.42 -6.58 -6.47
N VAL A 304 11.59 -7.21 -6.41
CA VAL A 304 12.79 -6.61 -5.82
C VAL A 304 13.20 -5.35 -6.58
N LEU A 305 13.20 -5.39 -7.91
CA LEU A 305 13.53 -4.24 -8.74
C LEU A 305 12.52 -3.09 -8.57
N ALA A 306 11.23 -3.39 -8.54
CA ALA A 306 10.18 -2.40 -8.32
C ALA A 306 10.33 -1.69 -6.96
N LEU A 307 10.58 -2.45 -5.89
CA LEU A 307 10.81 -1.91 -4.55
C LEU A 307 12.08 -1.05 -4.49
N LYS A 308 13.20 -1.53 -5.03
CA LYS A 308 14.45 -0.76 -5.10
C LYS A 308 14.24 0.54 -5.88
N ASN A 309 13.53 0.50 -7.01
CA ASN A 309 13.22 1.69 -7.80
C ASN A 309 12.36 2.69 -7.00
N TYR A 310 11.36 2.21 -6.27
CA TYR A 310 10.53 3.03 -5.39
C TYR A 310 11.37 3.71 -4.29
N PHE A 311 12.26 2.97 -3.60
CA PHE A 311 13.11 3.55 -2.55
C PHE A 311 14.17 4.51 -3.09
N MET A 312 14.66 4.30 -4.31
CA MET A 312 15.59 5.21 -4.99
C MET A 312 14.92 6.51 -5.44
N THR A 313 13.66 6.44 -5.86
CA THR A 313 12.93 7.59 -6.45
C THR A 313 12.18 8.41 -5.40
N SER A 314 11.70 7.78 -4.34
CA SER A 314 10.84 8.43 -3.34
C SER A 314 11.63 9.27 -2.35
N GLU A 315 11.47 10.58 -2.41
CA GLU A 315 12.04 11.55 -1.45
C GLU A 315 11.51 11.38 -0.01
N LYS A 316 10.45 10.58 0.19
CA LYS A 316 9.81 10.34 1.50
C LYS A 316 10.55 9.30 2.34
N CYS A 317 11.51 8.57 1.77
CA CYS A 317 12.22 7.50 2.47
C CYS A 317 13.28 8.08 3.42
N LEU A 318 12.97 8.16 4.72
CA LEU A 318 13.98 8.54 5.73
C LEU A 318 15.03 7.45 5.95
N SER A 319 14.66 6.17 5.76
CA SER A 319 15.54 5.02 5.89
C SER A 319 15.11 3.93 4.91
N VAL A 320 16.06 3.30 4.22
CA VAL A 320 15.76 2.18 3.32
C VAL A 320 15.37 0.95 4.16
N PRO A 321 14.19 0.35 3.93
CA PRO A 321 13.78 -0.86 4.65
C PRO A 321 14.66 -2.05 4.26
N ARG A 322 14.87 -2.96 5.21
CA ARG A 322 15.54 -4.23 4.94
C ARG A 322 14.68 -5.15 4.08
N LEU A 323 15.24 -5.68 3.00
CA LEU A 323 14.56 -6.66 2.15
C LEU A 323 14.91 -8.10 2.53
N CYS A 324 13.89 -8.93 2.76
CA CYS A 324 14.02 -10.35 3.03
C CYS A 324 13.28 -11.13 1.93
N VAL A 325 14.02 -11.72 1.00
CA VAL A 325 13.46 -12.29 -0.23
C VAL A 325 13.61 -13.80 -0.23
N GLN A 326 12.51 -14.51 -0.49
CA GLN A 326 12.53 -15.93 -0.77
C GLN A 326 12.52 -16.18 -2.27
N VAL A 327 13.35 -17.11 -2.73
CA VAL A 327 13.39 -17.59 -4.12
C VAL A 327 13.41 -19.11 -4.16
N LEU A 328 13.05 -19.71 -5.28
CA LEU A 328 13.09 -21.16 -5.44
C LEU A 328 14.54 -21.57 -5.78
N ARG A 329 15.06 -21.08 -6.91
CA ARG A 329 16.35 -21.55 -7.45
C ARG A 329 17.56 -20.81 -6.90
N ARG A 330 18.69 -21.51 -6.87
CA ARG A 330 19.99 -20.95 -6.48
C ARG A 330 20.51 -19.90 -7.47
N GLU A 331 20.23 -20.05 -8.76
CA GLU A 331 20.66 -19.09 -9.79
C GLU A 331 20.03 -17.72 -9.56
N THR A 332 18.73 -17.69 -9.31
CA THR A 332 17.95 -16.50 -8.95
C THR A 332 18.51 -15.82 -7.70
N GLN A 333 18.87 -16.62 -6.69
CA GLN A 333 19.51 -16.10 -5.47
C GLN A 333 20.80 -15.31 -5.78
N GLN A 334 21.65 -15.84 -6.68
CA GLN A 334 22.90 -15.17 -7.08
C GLN A 334 22.67 -13.91 -7.91
N GLN A 335 21.57 -13.85 -8.66
CA GLN A 335 21.20 -12.66 -9.44
C GLN A 335 20.72 -11.55 -8.49
N ILE A 336 19.78 -11.86 -7.60
CA ILE A 336 19.23 -10.88 -6.65
C ILE A 336 20.32 -10.42 -5.68
N SER A 337 21.21 -11.31 -5.22
CA SER A 337 22.29 -10.92 -4.30
C SER A 337 23.25 -9.87 -4.86
N ARG A 338 23.33 -9.70 -6.20
CA ARG A 338 24.14 -8.65 -6.83
C ARG A 338 23.46 -7.28 -6.87
N VAL A 339 22.14 -7.27 -6.74
CA VAL A 339 21.29 -6.07 -6.78
C VAL A 339 21.01 -5.52 -5.39
N LEU A 340 21.12 -6.37 -4.37
CA LEU A 340 20.88 -6.00 -2.99
C LEU A 340 22.06 -5.28 -2.37
N ASP A 341 21.76 -4.35 -1.48
CA ASP A 341 22.77 -3.53 -0.82
C ASP A 341 23.27 -4.24 0.44
N GLU A 342 24.59 -4.31 0.60
CA GLU A 342 25.19 -4.88 1.82
C GLU A 342 24.93 -3.99 3.04
N GLU A 343 24.81 -2.66 2.85
CA GLU A 343 24.61 -1.69 3.93
C GLU A 343 23.27 -1.86 4.68
N THR A 344 22.21 -2.30 3.99
CA THR A 344 20.87 -2.51 4.56
C THR A 344 20.67 -3.91 5.14
N ASN A 345 21.68 -4.80 5.05
CA ASN A 345 21.60 -6.21 5.42
C ASN A 345 20.43 -6.94 4.74
N ASP A 346 20.21 -6.65 3.46
CA ASP A 346 19.23 -7.36 2.66
C ASP A 346 19.60 -8.85 2.55
N THR A 347 18.61 -9.73 2.64
CA THR A 347 18.83 -11.18 2.68
C THR A 347 17.99 -11.90 1.63
N VAL A 348 18.63 -12.83 0.90
CA VAL A 348 17.94 -13.72 -0.06
C VAL A 348 18.14 -15.16 0.34
N VAL A 349 17.04 -15.89 0.42
CA VAL A 349 17.02 -17.30 0.80
C VAL A 349 16.45 -18.12 -0.35
N SER A 350 17.26 -19.06 -0.87
CA SER A 350 16.78 -20.05 -1.83
C SER A 350 16.29 -21.30 -1.11
N VAL A 351 15.07 -21.73 -1.46
CA VAL A 351 14.48 -22.99 -0.99
C VAL A 351 15.32 -24.18 -1.44
N ASP A 352 15.73 -24.23 -2.70
CA ASP A 352 16.55 -25.33 -3.24
C ASP A 352 17.90 -25.44 -2.54
N THR A 353 18.54 -24.30 -2.27
CA THR A 353 19.83 -24.27 -1.57
C THR A 353 19.68 -24.84 -0.15
N ILE A 354 18.68 -24.41 0.63
CA ILE A 354 18.47 -24.92 1.99
C ILE A 354 18.13 -26.41 1.95
N THR A 355 17.14 -26.80 1.14
CA THR A 355 16.66 -28.18 1.06
C THR A 355 17.78 -29.14 0.66
N SER A 356 18.52 -28.82 -0.41
CA SER A 356 19.61 -29.66 -0.90
C SER A 356 20.77 -29.73 0.11
N THR A 357 21.05 -28.64 0.83
CA THR A 357 22.10 -28.62 1.85
C THR A 357 21.72 -29.49 3.05
N LEU A 358 20.47 -29.41 3.53
CA LEU A 358 20.00 -30.26 4.61
C LEU A 358 20.00 -31.74 4.22
N MET A 359 19.58 -32.06 2.99
CA MET A 359 19.64 -33.42 2.47
C MET A 359 21.07 -33.93 2.38
N ALA A 360 22.01 -33.11 1.90
CA ALA A 360 23.43 -33.47 1.85
C ALA A 360 24.01 -33.69 3.27
N LEU A 361 23.70 -32.81 4.23
CA LEU A 361 24.14 -32.97 5.62
C LEU A 361 23.60 -34.24 6.26
N ASN A 362 22.38 -34.65 5.91
CA ASN A 362 21.78 -35.89 6.39
C ASN A 362 22.54 -37.15 5.92
N THR A 363 23.24 -37.06 4.78
CA THR A 363 24.10 -38.17 4.30
C THR A 363 25.38 -38.31 5.11
N VAL A 364 25.89 -37.20 5.67
CA VAL A 364 27.08 -37.18 6.52
C VAL A 364 26.71 -37.60 7.94
N ASN A 365 25.72 -36.92 8.53
CA ASN A 365 25.26 -37.14 9.87
C ASN A 365 23.73 -37.26 9.87
N ARG A 366 23.24 -38.46 10.16
CA ARG A 366 21.79 -38.73 10.20
C ARG A 366 21.12 -37.88 11.29
N GLY A 367 19.99 -37.27 10.94
CA GLY A 367 19.17 -36.49 11.88
C GLY A 367 19.56 -35.03 12.01
N VAL A 368 20.63 -34.56 11.34
CA VAL A 368 20.99 -33.13 11.30
C VAL A 368 19.84 -32.23 10.83
N PRO A 369 19.03 -32.59 9.81
CA PRO A 369 17.90 -31.74 9.42
C PRO A 369 16.90 -31.51 10.56
N ALA A 370 16.59 -32.53 11.35
CA ALA A 370 15.68 -32.39 12.48
C ALA A 370 16.26 -31.45 13.55
N VAL A 371 17.55 -31.59 13.86
CA VAL A 371 18.24 -30.69 14.79
C VAL A 371 18.21 -29.25 14.30
N VAL A 372 18.57 -29.00 13.03
CA VAL A 372 18.62 -27.65 12.47
C VAL A 372 17.23 -27.02 12.40
N MET A 373 16.22 -27.76 11.97
CA MET A 373 14.85 -27.24 11.87
C MET A 373 14.28 -26.92 13.26
N ASN A 374 14.49 -27.78 14.26
CA ASN A 374 14.04 -27.53 15.63
C ASN A 374 14.75 -26.31 16.26
N LEU A 375 16.01 -26.05 15.91
CA LEU A 375 16.73 -24.88 16.44
C LEU A 375 16.30 -23.55 15.81
N VAL A 376 15.62 -23.58 14.65
CA VAL A 376 15.18 -22.40 13.89
C VAL A 376 13.68 -22.12 14.09
N SER A 377 12.89 -23.16 14.39
CA SER A 377 11.45 -23.08 14.63
C SER A 377 11.12 -23.05 16.11
N HIS A 378 10.07 -22.32 16.48
CA HIS A 378 9.58 -22.32 17.85
C HIS A 378 8.73 -23.56 18.13
N VAL A 379 8.90 -24.16 19.32
CA VAL A 379 8.07 -25.26 19.81
C VAL A 379 7.35 -24.82 21.09
N ASP A 380 6.02 -24.75 21.01
CA ASP A 380 5.17 -24.36 22.12
C ASP A 380 5.38 -25.26 23.34
N ARG A 381 5.63 -24.62 24.49
CA ARG A 381 5.88 -25.28 25.79
C ARG A 381 4.62 -25.76 26.50
N GLY A 382 3.45 -25.39 25.98
CA GLY A 382 2.14 -25.54 26.62
C GLY A 382 1.43 -26.87 26.36
N HIS A 383 1.92 -27.69 25.42
CA HIS A 383 1.36 -29.02 25.24
C HIS A 383 1.88 -29.95 26.34
N LEU A 384 1.03 -30.08 27.36
CA LEU A 384 1.03 -31.09 28.40
C LEU A 384 1.65 -32.41 27.89
N LEU A 385 2.91 -32.67 28.27
CA LEU A 385 3.44 -34.03 28.31
C LEU A 385 2.44 -34.83 29.14
N SER A 386 1.61 -35.65 28.52
CA SER A 386 0.78 -36.59 29.28
C SER A 386 1.70 -37.52 30.04
N GLU A 387 1.32 -37.91 31.27
CA GLU A 387 2.15 -38.79 32.12
C GLU A 387 2.47 -40.15 31.45
N ASP A 388 1.76 -40.50 30.38
CA ASP A 388 1.91 -41.73 29.59
C ASP A 388 2.89 -41.63 28.40
N GLU A 389 3.59 -40.51 28.19
CA GLU A 389 4.53 -40.40 27.08
C GLU A 389 5.87 -41.12 27.32
N ASP A 390 6.37 -41.76 26.26
CA ASP A 390 7.64 -42.49 26.28
C ASP A 390 8.82 -41.58 26.67
N GLN A 391 9.78 -42.13 27.41
CA GLN A 391 10.99 -41.42 27.87
C GLN A 391 11.82 -40.78 26.73
N TRP A 392 11.79 -41.38 25.52
CA TRP A 392 12.49 -40.82 24.35
C TRP A 392 11.85 -39.51 23.90
N PHE A 393 10.52 -39.39 24.01
CA PHE A 393 9.77 -38.22 23.58
C PHE A 393 10.03 -37.05 24.53
N THR A 394 10.03 -37.27 25.85
CA THR A 394 10.42 -36.23 26.83
C THR A 394 11.79 -35.66 26.52
N SER A 395 12.76 -36.53 26.21
CA SER A 395 14.14 -36.14 25.90
C SER A 395 14.24 -35.40 24.56
N TYR A 396 13.49 -35.85 23.55
CA TYR A 396 13.39 -35.17 22.26
C TYR A 396 12.76 -33.79 22.40
N TYR A 397 11.64 -33.69 23.12
CA TYR A 397 10.90 -32.46 23.37
C TYR A 397 11.78 -31.43 24.10
N GLN A 398 12.51 -31.85 25.13
CA GLN A 398 13.48 -30.98 25.80
C GLN A 398 14.55 -30.43 24.85
N GLY A 399 15.02 -31.25 23.91
CA GLY A 399 15.94 -30.81 22.86
C GLY A 399 15.29 -29.89 21.82
N ALA A 400 14.02 -30.12 21.49
CA ALA A 400 13.27 -29.34 20.51
C ALA A 400 12.89 -27.93 21.01
N THR A 401 12.82 -27.73 22.33
CA THR A 401 12.61 -26.39 22.93
C THR A 401 13.86 -25.50 22.92
N GLN A 402 15.01 -26.01 22.48
CA GLN A 402 16.24 -25.21 22.38
C GLN A 402 16.23 -24.36 21.12
N GLU A 403 16.68 -23.11 21.22
CA GLU A 403 16.71 -22.18 20.10
C GLU A 403 18.06 -21.47 19.97
N MET A 404 18.33 -20.92 18.78
CA MET A 404 19.52 -20.09 18.55
C MET A 404 19.27 -18.62 18.90
N TYR A 405 20.20 -18.05 19.67
CA TYR A 405 20.20 -16.64 20.04
C TYR A 405 21.54 -15.98 19.74
N THR A 406 21.50 -14.69 19.45
CA THR A 406 22.69 -13.84 19.35
C THR A 406 22.83 -12.99 20.59
N VAL A 407 24.04 -12.95 21.13
CA VAL A 407 24.38 -12.27 22.36
C VAL A 407 25.54 -11.33 22.11
N ARG A 408 25.45 -10.10 22.63
CA ARG A 408 26.56 -9.16 22.63
C ARG A 408 27.35 -9.28 23.91
N PHE A 409 28.67 -9.19 23.78
CA PHE A 409 29.53 -9.17 24.94
C PHE A 409 29.50 -7.77 25.62
N THR A 410 29.69 -6.63 24.96
CA THR A 410 29.67 -5.31 25.69
C THR A 410 28.33 -4.56 25.74
N GLN A 411 28.18 -3.70 26.77
CA GLN A 411 27.17 -2.62 26.80
C GLN A 411 27.66 -1.38 26.03
N PRO A 412 26.81 -0.68 25.27
CA PRO A 412 27.18 0.51 24.48
C PRO A 412 27.58 1.75 25.32
N SER A 413 27.41 1.74 26.64
CA SER A 413 27.67 2.88 27.54
C SER A 413 29.13 3.05 28.00
N LEU A 414 30.01 2.06 27.77
CA LEU A 414 31.40 2.05 28.28
C LEU A 414 32.47 2.49 27.26
N GLN A 415 32.10 2.91 26.05
CA GLN A 415 33.06 3.45 25.07
C GLN A 415 33.60 4.86 25.42
N HIS A 416 33.19 5.46 26.54
CA HIS A 416 33.62 6.81 26.91
C HIS A 416 35.04 6.91 27.51
N THR A 417 35.78 5.82 27.68
CA THR A 417 37.14 5.91 28.21
C THR A 417 38.17 5.24 27.33
N LYS A 418 38.94 6.11 26.65
CA LYS A 418 40.29 5.91 26.09
C LYS A 418 40.43 5.18 24.75
N SER A 419 39.89 5.76 23.67
CA SER A 419 40.62 5.78 22.39
C SER A 419 40.03 6.79 21.39
N HIS A 420 40.88 7.68 20.88
CA HIS A 420 40.76 8.62 19.75
C HIS A 420 39.36 9.02 19.21
N PRO A 421 38.99 10.32 19.26
CA PRO A 421 37.65 10.82 18.92
C PRO A 421 37.27 10.75 17.44
N LEU A 422 38.22 10.54 16.52
CA LEU A 422 37.96 10.49 15.08
C LEU A 422 37.55 9.11 14.54
N ARG A 423 37.81 8.02 15.28
CA ARG A 423 37.38 6.66 14.91
C ARG A 423 36.00 6.30 15.45
N ALA A 424 35.63 6.86 16.61
CA ALA A 424 34.33 6.63 17.23
C ALA A 424 33.16 7.18 16.40
N SER A 425 33.33 8.33 15.74
CA SER A 425 32.27 8.96 14.93
C SER A 425 31.98 8.21 13.61
N LEU A 426 33.00 7.61 12.99
CA LEU A 426 32.86 6.78 11.79
C LEU A 426 32.31 5.38 12.10
N LEU A 427 32.60 4.84 13.30
CA LEU A 427 31.99 3.59 13.78
C LEU A 427 30.53 3.80 14.21
N GLN A 428 30.19 4.95 14.80
CA GLN A 428 28.81 5.28 15.18
C GLN A 428 27.88 5.37 13.97
N SER A 429 28.33 5.92 12.84
CA SER A 429 27.49 6.01 11.63
C SER A 429 27.30 4.68 10.90
N ARG A 430 28.27 3.75 11.00
CA ARG A 430 28.18 2.41 10.38
C ARG A 430 27.52 1.35 11.27
N LEU A 431 27.56 1.49 12.60
CA LEU A 431 26.95 0.54 13.54
C LEU A 431 25.47 0.85 13.85
N LEU A 432 25.01 2.08 13.64
CA LEU A 432 23.62 2.47 13.92
C LEU A 432 22.56 1.77 13.02
N PRO A 433 22.79 1.45 11.73
CA PRO A 433 21.79 0.76 10.92
C PRO A 433 21.59 -0.71 11.33
N LEU A 434 22.65 -1.37 11.82
CA LEU A 434 22.62 -2.75 12.34
C LEU A 434 22.06 -2.84 13.77
N ALA A 435 22.09 -1.73 14.52
CA ALA A 435 21.69 -1.68 15.93
C ALA A 435 20.17 -1.76 16.16
N ASN A 436 19.34 -1.43 15.16
CA ASN A 436 17.89 -1.38 15.35
C ASN A 436 17.18 -2.70 15.03
N GLY A 437 17.86 -3.71 14.47
CA GLY A 437 17.24 -4.96 14.03
C GLY A 437 17.37 -6.14 14.98
N ALA A 438 18.41 -6.17 15.81
CA ALA A 438 18.72 -7.31 16.68
C ALA A 438 18.41 -6.99 18.13
N ASP A 439 17.35 -7.63 18.60
CA ASP A 439 16.91 -7.80 19.99
C ASP A 439 17.95 -8.63 20.81
N GLY A 440 19.23 -8.30 20.68
CA GLY A 440 20.34 -9.03 21.28
C GLY A 440 20.31 -8.90 22.81
N VAL A 441 20.28 -10.04 23.49
CA VAL A 441 20.41 -10.08 24.94
C VAL A 441 21.84 -9.68 25.32
N PHE A 442 21.96 -8.75 26.27
CA PHE A 442 23.25 -8.33 26.82
C PHE A 442 23.62 -9.23 28.00
N LEU A 443 24.77 -9.92 27.94
CA LEU A 443 25.34 -10.62 29.09
C LEU A 443 26.19 -9.67 29.95
N SER A 444 25.62 -8.55 30.41
CA SER A 444 26.36 -7.61 31.28
C SER A 444 26.77 -8.27 32.59
N GLY A 445 28.07 -8.44 32.81
CA GLY A 445 28.68 -9.01 34.02
C GLY A 445 29.55 -10.24 33.78
N ILE A 446 29.21 -11.11 32.83
CA ILE A 446 30.06 -12.26 32.45
C ILE A 446 31.18 -11.84 31.51
N VAL A 447 30.94 -10.75 30.80
CA VAL A 447 31.71 -10.31 29.64
C VAL A 447 33.13 -9.92 29.98
N ASP A 448 33.36 -9.22 31.08
CA ASP A 448 34.72 -8.86 31.50
C ASP A 448 35.56 -10.09 31.86
N SER A 449 34.93 -11.22 32.19
CA SER A 449 35.60 -12.51 32.46
C SER A 449 35.79 -13.39 31.22
N LEU A 450 34.99 -13.20 30.18
CA LEU A 450 35.07 -13.94 28.92
C LEU A 450 35.90 -13.22 27.85
N ILE A 451 35.96 -11.88 27.89
CA ILE A 451 36.85 -11.09 27.04
C ILE A 451 38.30 -11.52 27.35
N GLY A 452 39.08 -11.79 26.30
CA GLY A 452 40.45 -12.28 26.47
C GLY A 452 40.57 -13.80 26.65
N CYS A 453 39.47 -14.53 26.84
CA CYS A 453 39.48 -16.00 26.88
C CYS A 453 39.39 -16.60 25.46
N SER A 454 39.95 -17.80 25.30
CA SER A 454 39.69 -18.60 24.10
C SER A 454 38.23 -19.04 24.07
N MET A 455 37.62 -19.09 22.89
CA MET A 455 36.22 -19.53 22.74
C MET A 455 35.97 -20.90 23.36
N THR A 456 36.89 -21.85 23.22
CA THR A 456 36.79 -23.18 23.83
C THR A 456 36.63 -23.15 25.35
N ARG A 457 37.32 -22.22 26.03
CA ARG A 457 37.21 -22.05 27.48
C ARG A 457 35.90 -21.37 27.86
N ALA A 458 35.49 -20.38 27.08
CA ALA A 458 34.22 -19.69 27.26
C ALA A 458 33.03 -20.63 27.06
N ALA A 459 33.04 -21.43 26.00
CA ALA A 459 32.02 -22.43 25.70
C ALA A 459 31.92 -23.49 26.81
N HIS A 460 33.06 -23.98 27.30
CA HIS A 460 33.07 -24.91 28.44
C HIS A 460 32.48 -24.27 29.70
N PHE A 461 32.86 -23.03 30.03
CA PHE A 461 32.33 -22.32 31.19
C PHE A 461 30.81 -22.10 31.09
N LEU A 462 30.32 -21.64 29.93
CA LEU A 462 28.90 -21.40 29.69
C LEU A 462 28.07 -22.69 29.75
N LEU A 463 28.61 -23.79 29.21
CA LEU A 463 27.94 -25.08 29.24
C LEU A 463 27.82 -25.63 30.67
N PHE A 464 28.93 -25.69 31.41
CA PHE A 464 28.93 -26.29 32.74
C PHE A 464 28.20 -25.44 33.80
N GLN A 465 28.33 -24.12 33.72
CA GLN A 465 27.78 -23.24 34.75
C GLN A 465 26.31 -22.89 34.48
N TYR A 466 25.89 -22.83 33.22
CA TYR A 466 24.58 -22.30 32.84
C TYR A 466 23.77 -23.20 31.90
N GLY A 467 24.37 -24.26 31.36
CA GLY A 467 23.74 -25.10 30.35
C GLY A 467 23.57 -24.39 29.00
N VAL A 468 24.41 -23.40 28.69
CA VAL A 468 24.32 -22.62 27.45
C VAL A 468 25.45 -23.05 26.50
N VAL A 469 25.09 -23.39 25.26
CA VAL A 469 26.07 -23.84 24.26
C VAL A 469 26.49 -22.66 23.39
N LEU A 470 27.73 -22.19 23.52
CA LEU A 470 28.33 -21.21 22.59
C LEU A 470 28.94 -21.95 21.40
N PHE A 471 28.42 -21.72 20.19
CA PHE A 471 28.81 -22.47 18.99
C PHE A 471 29.47 -21.63 17.89
N ALA A 472 29.24 -20.31 17.89
CA ALA A 472 29.87 -19.41 16.93
C ALA A 472 30.22 -18.04 17.52
N LEU A 473 31.18 -17.38 16.89
CA LEU A 473 31.52 -15.98 17.12
C LEU A 473 31.49 -15.23 15.79
N GLN A 474 30.79 -14.11 15.75
CA GLN A 474 30.90 -13.14 14.66
C GLN A 474 31.93 -12.09 15.06
N LYS A 475 33.04 -12.06 14.33
CA LYS A 475 34.16 -11.13 14.57
C LYS A 475 33.82 -9.75 14.02
N SER A 476 33.89 -8.72 14.87
CA SER A 476 33.51 -7.36 14.49
C SER A 476 34.42 -6.74 13.41
N GLU A 477 35.70 -7.14 13.34
CA GLU A 477 36.64 -6.59 12.34
C GLU A 477 36.51 -7.23 10.96
N GLN A 478 35.96 -8.45 10.87
CA GLN A 478 35.92 -9.23 9.63
C GLN A 478 34.52 -9.50 9.10
N GLU A 479 33.47 -9.11 9.85
CA GLU A 479 32.06 -9.47 9.63
C GLU A 479 31.83 -10.98 9.38
N ARG A 480 32.81 -11.79 9.77
CA ARG A 480 32.85 -13.21 9.50
C ARG A 480 32.30 -13.96 10.70
N LEU A 481 31.32 -14.83 10.44
CA LEU A 481 30.88 -15.82 11.39
C LEU A 481 31.86 -16.99 11.39
N VAL A 482 32.47 -17.26 12.54
CA VAL A 482 33.40 -18.38 12.74
C VAL A 482 32.72 -19.42 13.62
N LEU A 483 32.47 -20.59 13.04
CA LEU A 483 31.89 -21.74 13.73
C LEU A 483 33.00 -22.52 14.45
N PHE A 484 32.85 -22.76 15.74
CA PHE A 484 33.80 -23.53 16.57
C PHE A 484 35.30 -23.24 16.31
N PRO A 485 35.75 -21.98 16.40
CA PRO A 485 37.15 -21.65 16.25
C PRO A 485 38.04 -22.42 17.24
N GLY A 486 39.22 -22.76 16.75
CA GLY A 486 40.24 -23.49 17.50
C GLY A 486 40.87 -22.66 18.62
N ARG A 487 41.84 -23.25 19.32
CA ARG A 487 42.43 -22.68 20.53
C ARG A 487 43.38 -21.50 20.31
N ARG A 488 43.87 -21.28 19.08
CA ARG A 488 45.00 -20.38 18.79
C ARG A 488 44.64 -19.04 18.15
N ASP A 489 43.50 -18.94 17.45
CA ASP A 489 43.27 -17.81 16.53
C ASP A 489 42.10 -16.89 16.92
N ASP A 490 41.24 -17.26 17.89
CA ASP A 490 40.04 -16.48 18.20
C ASP A 490 39.83 -16.29 19.71
N VAL A 491 40.44 -15.23 20.23
CA VAL A 491 40.16 -14.67 21.55
C VAL A 491 38.87 -13.86 21.46
N ILE A 492 37.96 -13.99 22.44
CA ILE A 492 36.72 -13.21 22.44
C ILE A 492 37.05 -11.73 22.69
N GLU A 493 36.63 -10.87 21.77
CA GLU A 493 36.73 -9.42 21.89
C GLU A 493 35.43 -8.81 22.39
N ALA A 494 35.55 -7.60 22.92
CA ALA A 494 34.44 -6.83 23.46
C ALA A 494 33.33 -6.54 22.42
N SER A 495 33.72 -6.36 21.16
CA SER A 495 32.84 -6.04 20.03
C SER A 495 32.24 -7.28 19.34
N ASP A 496 32.69 -8.49 19.70
CA ASP A 496 32.21 -9.71 19.08
C ASP A 496 30.74 -10.00 19.43
N ILE A 497 30.07 -10.75 18.55
CA ILE A 497 28.72 -11.26 18.78
C ILE A 497 28.80 -12.78 18.91
N GLY A 498 28.34 -13.32 20.04
CA GLY A 498 28.29 -14.76 20.28
C GLY A 498 26.95 -15.35 19.84
N CYS A 499 27.01 -16.49 19.14
CA CYS A 499 25.82 -17.29 18.85
C CYS A 499 25.73 -18.44 19.85
N VAL A 500 24.62 -18.49 20.58
CA VAL A 500 24.37 -19.44 21.66
C VAL A 500 23.10 -20.24 21.43
N ILE A 501 23.05 -21.46 21.95
CA ILE A 501 21.84 -22.29 22.01
C ILE A 501 21.39 -22.37 23.47
N THR A 502 20.11 -22.10 23.70
CA THR A 502 19.47 -22.17 25.02
C THR A 502 17.96 -22.26 24.87
N GLU A 503 17.27 -22.59 25.94
CA GLU A 503 15.81 -22.75 25.96
C GLU A 503 15.07 -21.42 25.77
N ASN A 504 15.52 -20.31 26.37
CA ASN A 504 14.74 -19.06 26.33
C ASN A 504 15.62 -17.82 26.47
N LYS A 505 15.23 -16.74 25.79
CA LYS A 505 15.77 -15.39 25.94
C LYS A 505 15.78 -14.88 27.40
N GLN A 506 14.74 -15.16 28.18
CA GLN A 506 14.65 -14.84 29.60
C GLN A 506 15.74 -15.51 30.43
N ARG A 507 16.14 -16.74 30.09
CA ARG A 507 17.24 -17.44 30.78
C ARG A 507 18.57 -16.72 30.55
N LEU A 508 18.81 -16.20 29.34
CA LEU A 508 19.97 -15.33 29.06
C LEU A 508 19.92 -14.02 29.87
N ASN A 509 18.74 -13.39 29.97
CA ASN A 509 18.55 -12.19 30.77
C ASN A 509 18.75 -12.45 32.29
N GLN A 510 18.30 -13.60 32.79
CA GLN A 510 18.50 -14.04 34.18
C GLN A 510 19.99 -14.27 34.48
N ILE A 511 20.71 -14.92 33.57
CA ILE A 511 22.15 -15.15 33.67
C ILE A 511 22.91 -13.80 33.74
N SER A 512 22.48 -12.82 32.94
CA SER A 512 23.01 -11.44 32.99
C SER A 512 22.74 -10.76 34.35
N SER A 513 21.49 -10.80 34.84
CA SER A 513 21.08 -10.11 36.08
C SER A 513 21.60 -10.73 37.39
N LEU A 514 21.72 -12.06 37.47
CA LEU A 514 22.23 -12.78 38.65
C LEU A 514 23.69 -12.40 38.94
N MET A 515 24.48 -12.07 37.92
CA MET A 515 25.91 -11.78 38.07
C MET A 515 26.23 -10.32 38.36
N GLN A 516 25.40 -9.36 37.92
CA GLN A 516 25.51 -7.96 38.38
C GLN A 516 25.46 -7.87 39.92
N LYS A 517 24.64 -8.70 40.57
CA LYS A 517 24.54 -8.77 42.04
C LYS A 517 25.78 -9.37 42.73
N VAL A 518 26.55 -10.22 42.04
CA VAL A 518 27.77 -10.83 42.59
C VAL A 518 28.95 -9.85 42.48
N ILE A 519 29.03 -9.07 41.39
CA ILE A 519 30.07 -8.07 41.19
C ILE A 519 29.89 -6.86 42.13
N CYS A 520 28.67 -6.40 42.40
CA CYS A 520 28.43 -5.35 43.40
C CYS A 520 28.67 -5.79 44.86
N ARG A 521 28.91 -7.09 45.12
CA ARG A 521 29.20 -7.63 46.46
C ARG A 521 30.68 -7.96 46.69
N ARG A 522 31.53 -7.82 45.67
CA ARG A 522 33.00 -7.84 45.79
C ARG A 522 33.52 -6.43 45.60
#